data_AF-A0AAQ3PLA7-F1
#
_entry.id   AF-A0AAQ3PLA7-F1
#
_cell.length_a   1.000
_cell.length_b   1.000
_cell.length_c   1.000
_cell.angle_alpha   90.00
_cell.angle_beta   90.00
_cell.angle_gamma   90.00
#
_symmetry.space_group_name_H-M   'P 1'
#
loop_
_entity.id
_entity.type
_entity.pdbx_description
1 polymer ?
#
loop_
_entity_poly.entity_id
_entity_poly.type
_entity_poly.pdbx_seq_one_letter_code
_entity_poly.pdbx_strand_id
1 'polypeptide(L)'
;MTELLKDKVSFEWNDEREKSFQCLKDKLTTTPVLTLPDLQKDFVVYYDASRQGLGCVLMQDNRVVSYASRQLRAHEENYPTHDLELAAVVHALKIWRHYLIGNKCDIYIDHKSLKYIFTQSKLNMRQRRWLELIKDYQLEIHYHPGKANVVADALSRKSYCNLLTGEEMSAELCAKMELLRLDSVTTEQLNELRVRCTLEDQIRQAQKDCPSIAELKEGMEKGLLPDFRTDNRGTIWLKGRLCVPLDEGIRESILTEAHCTKYSIHPGSTKMYKDLKKLFWWRRMKRDIAAFVAQCDTCNPIKAEKQRPAGLLKPLHIPMWK
;
A
#
# COMPACT_ATOMS: atom_id res chain seq x y z
N MET A 1 -14.45 28.72 -10.53
CA MET A 1 -13.21 27.89 -10.61
C MET A 1 -11.94 28.66 -10.26
N THR A 2 -11.68 29.85 -10.81
CA THR A 2 -10.44 30.62 -10.56
C THR A 2 -10.26 31.13 -9.11
N GLU A 3 -11.36 31.26 -8.35
CA GLU A 3 -11.31 31.68 -6.95
C GLU A 3 -10.70 30.62 -6.01
N LEU A 4 -10.70 29.35 -6.41
CA LEU A 4 -10.08 28.23 -5.68
C LEU A 4 -8.54 28.27 -5.72
N LEU A 5 -7.95 29.07 -6.60
CA LEU A 5 -6.51 29.21 -6.77
C LEU A 5 -5.94 30.41 -5.99
N LYS A 6 -6.76 31.08 -5.17
CA LYS A 6 -6.31 32.19 -4.32
C LYS A 6 -5.71 31.63 -3.03
N ASP A 7 -4.50 32.07 -2.67
CA ASP A 7 -3.70 31.60 -1.53
C ASP A 7 -4.38 31.64 -0.14
N LYS A 8 -5.57 32.21 0.00
CA LYS A 8 -6.29 32.40 1.28
C LYS A 8 -7.68 31.77 1.33
N VAL A 9 -8.05 30.90 0.39
CA VAL A 9 -9.38 30.27 0.33
C VAL A 9 -9.25 28.76 0.57
N SER A 10 -10.08 28.21 1.46
CA SER A 10 -10.17 26.77 1.68
C SER A 10 -10.65 26.07 0.39
N PHE A 11 -9.97 24.99 0.01
CA PHE A 11 -10.37 24.18 -1.13
C PHE A 11 -11.57 23.31 -0.74
N GLU A 12 -12.77 23.78 -1.10
CA GLU A 12 -14.03 23.06 -0.87
C GLU A 12 -14.68 22.69 -2.21
N TRP A 13 -14.98 21.42 -2.44
CA TRP A 13 -15.61 21.00 -3.70
C TRP A 13 -17.13 20.94 -3.52
N ASN A 14 -17.81 22.03 -3.91
CA ASN A 14 -19.27 22.17 -3.75
C ASN A 14 -20.01 21.87 -5.07
N ASP A 15 -21.31 21.59 -4.99
CA ASP A 15 -22.16 21.26 -6.15
C ASP A 15 -22.16 22.36 -7.24
N GLU A 16 -22.06 23.63 -6.86
CA GLU A 16 -21.94 24.75 -7.81
C GLU A 16 -20.60 24.73 -8.59
N ARG A 17 -19.53 24.24 -7.93
CA ARG A 17 -18.19 24.09 -8.50
C ARG A 17 -18.15 22.88 -9.42
N GLU A 18 -18.79 21.78 -9.04
CA GLU A 18 -18.98 20.60 -9.90
C GLU A 18 -19.78 20.94 -11.15
N LYS A 19 -20.91 21.66 -11.02
CA LYS A 19 -21.70 22.15 -12.17
C LYS A 19 -20.89 23.06 -13.09
N SER A 20 -20.08 23.95 -12.51
CA SER A 20 -19.18 24.82 -13.28
C SER A 20 -18.10 24.01 -14.03
N PHE A 21 -17.57 22.97 -13.41
CA PHE A 21 -16.57 22.08 -14.00
C PHE A 21 -17.16 21.23 -15.14
N GLN A 22 -18.35 20.66 -14.94
CA GLN A 22 -19.09 19.94 -15.99
C GLN A 22 -19.42 20.86 -17.17
N CYS A 23 -19.91 22.08 -16.91
CA CYS A 23 -20.16 23.08 -17.95
C CYS A 23 -18.88 23.44 -18.74
N LEU A 24 -17.71 23.47 -18.09
CA LEU A 24 -16.43 23.67 -18.78
C LEU A 24 -16.05 22.49 -19.66
N LYS A 25 -16.25 21.24 -19.20
CA LYS A 25 -16.05 20.04 -20.02
C LYS A 25 -16.97 20.04 -21.25
N ASP A 26 -18.23 20.39 -21.05
CA ASP A 26 -19.21 20.47 -22.13
C ASP A 26 -18.79 21.54 -23.15
N LYS A 27 -18.36 22.72 -22.69
CA LYS A 27 -17.85 23.78 -23.58
C LYS A 27 -16.55 23.41 -24.32
N LEU A 28 -15.70 22.57 -23.72
CA LEU A 28 -14.50 22.05 -24.39
C LEU A 28 -14.81 20.96 -25.42
N THR A 29 -15.95 20.28 -25.27
CA THR A 29 -16.40 19.19 -26.16
C THR A 29 -17.44 19.62 -27.19
N THR A 30 -17.91 20.87 -27.12
CA THR A 30 -18.90 21.45 -28.05
C THR A 30 -18.32 22.55 -28.94
N THR A 31 -18.94 22.78 -30.08
CA THR A 31 -18.70 23.94 -30.95
C THR A 31 -19.03 25.22 -30.17
N PRO A 32 -18.16 26.25 -30.09
CA PRO A 32 -17.19 26.71 -31.09
C PRO A 32 -15.71 26.40 -30.80
N VAL A 33 -15.40 25.71 -29.70
CA VAL A 33 -14.00 25.40 -29.31
C VAL A 33 -13.44 24.27 -30.16
N LEU A 34 -14.27 23.25 -30.42
CA LEU A 34 -14.02 22.21 -31.42
C LEU A 34 -14.44 22.71 -32.80
N THR A 35 -13.51 22.64 -33.74
CA THR A 35 -13.73 23.01 -35.14
C THR A 35 -13.54 21.83 -36.06
N LEU A 36 -14.31 21.83 -37.15
CA LEU A 36 -14.12 20.87 -38.22
C LEU A 36 -12.78 21.16 -38.92
N PRO A 37 -11.96 20.14 -39.19
CA PRO A 37 -10.68 20.32 -39.86
C PRO A 37 -10.89 20.79 -41.29
N ASP A 38 -10.16 21.83 -41.68
CA ASP A 38 -10.03 22.25 -43.07
C ASP A 38 -8.76 21.63 -43.67
N LEU A 39 -8.92 20.75 -44.65
CA LEU A 39 -7.80 20.02 -45.26
C LEU A 39 -6.93 20.90 -46.17
N GLN A 40 -7.33 22.15 -46.47
CA GLN A 40 -6.57 23.05 -47.32
C GLN A 40 -5.61 23.97 -46.56
N LYS A 41 -5.65 23.96 -45.22
CA LYS A 41 -4.78 24.81 -44.41
C LYS A 41 -3.84 23.98 -43.55
N ASP A 42 -2.81 24.65 -43.07
CA ASP A 42 -1.78 24.06 -42.24
C ASP A 42 -2.31 23.68 -40.85
N PHE A 43 -1.75 22.60 -40.30
CA PHE A 43 -2.07 22.12 -38.97
C PHE A 43 -0.97 22.46 -37.98
N VAL A 44 -1.37 22.78 -36.76
CA VAL A 44 -0.46 23.00 -35.64
C VAL A 44 -0.70 21.92 -34.60
N VAL A 45 0.36 21.26 -34.15
CA VAL A 45 0.25 20.22 -33.13
C VAL A 45 1.11 20.55 -31.92
N TYR A 46 0.48 20.59 -30.76
CA TYR A 46 1.14 20.73 -29.47
C TYR A 46 1.29 19.37 -28.82
N TYR A 47 2.50 19.05 -28.37
CA TYR A 47 2.82 17.80 -27.70
C TYR A 47 3.35 18.05 -26.30
N ASP A 48 3.03 17.13 -25.41
CA ASP A 48 3.69 17.04 -24.12
C ASP A 48 3.82 15.58 -23.67
N ALA A 49 4.92 15.27 -22.99
CA ALA A 49 5.19 13.94 -22.48
C ALA A 49 5.59 14.02 -21.01
N SER A 50 4.85 13.30 -20.17
CA SER A 50 5.20 13.12 -18.77
C SER A 50 5.60 11.67 -18.51
N ARG A 51 6.09 11.38 -17.29
CA ARG A 51 6.32 10.00 -16.85
C ARG A 51 5.03 9.17 -16.65
N GLN A 52 3.87 9.77 -16.87
CA GLN A 52 2.57 9.12 -16.64
C GLN A 52 1.82 8.89 -17.94
N GLY A 53 1.95 9.79 -18.90
CA GLY A 53 1.20 9.77 -20.14
C GLY A 53 1.73 10.73 -21.19
N LEU A 54 1.22 10.54 -22.39
CA LEU A 54 1.46 11.38 -23.56
C LEU A 54 0.19 12.22 -23.78
N GLY A 55 0.35 13.53 -23.95
CA GLY A 55 -0.73 14.46 -24.28
C GLY A 55 -0.44 15.13 -25.61
N CYS A 56 -1.45 15.27 -26.45
CA CYS A 56 -1.34 16.00 -27.70
C CYS A 56 -2.63 16.72 -28.07
N VAL A 57 -2.47 17.86 -28.74
CA VAL A 57 -3.57 18.74 -29.17
C VAL A 57 -3.34 19.15 -30.61
N LEU A 58 -4.31 18.87 -31.46
CA LEU A 58 -4.35 19.32 -32.85
C LEU A 58 -5.13 20.63 -32.92
N MET A 59 -4.51 21.66 -33.49
CA MET A 59 -5.06 23.00 -33.61
C MET A 59 -4.96 23.52 -35.04
N GLN A 60 -5.88 24.42 -35.38
CA GLN A 60 -5.96 25.10 -36.66
C GLN A 60 -6.57 26.49 -36.44
N ASP A 61 -5.99 27.55 -37.02
CA ASP A 61 -6.45 28.95 -36.85
C ASP A 61 -6.71 29.34 -35.38
N ASN A 62 -5.83 28.91 -34.45
CA ASN A 62 -5.96 29.08 -33.00
C ASN A 62 -7.19 28.41 -32.35
N ARG A 63 -7.83 27.47 -33.05
CA ARG A 63 -8.95 26.66 -32.54
C ARG A 63 -8.55 25.21 -32.44
N VAL A 64 -9.20 24.46 -31.54
CA VAL A 64 -8.87 23.05 -31.36
C VAL A 64 -9.68 22.20 -32.33
N VAL A 65 -9.01 21.26 -32.99
CA VAL A 65 -9.62 20.28 -33.88
C VAL A 65 -9.83 18.97 -33.14
N SER A 66 -8.83 18.52 -32.37
CA SER A 66 -8.89 17.26 -31.63
C SER A 66 -7.93 17.26 -30.46
N TYR A 67 -8.37 16.67 -29.35
CA TYR A 67 -7.51 16.30 -28.22
C TYR A 67 -7.19 14.81 -28.30
N ALA A 68 -5.99 14.42 -27.89
CA ALA A 68 -5.63 13.02 -27.71
C ALA A 68 -4.71 12.85 -26.50
N SER A 69 -4.92 11.78 -25.76
CA SER A 69 -4.07 11.41 -24.63
C SER A 69 -3.97 9.90 -24.51
N ARG A 70 -2.82 9.41 -24.03
CA ARG A 70 -2.57 7.99 -23.85
C ARG A 70 -1.67 7.74 -22.65
N GLN A 71 -2.03 6.77 -21.81
CA GLN A 71 -1.18 6.31 -20.72
C GLN A 71 0.05 5.55 -21.25
N LEU A 72 1.19 5.74 -20.59
CA LEU A 72 2.40 4.99 -20.92
C LEU A 72 2.21 3.50 -20.66
N ARG A 73 2.81 2.66 -21.51
CA ARG A 73 2.91 1.22 -21.27
C ARG A 73 4.07 0.94 -20.30
N ALA A 74 4.01 -0.19 -19.60
CA ALA A 74 5.04 -0.58 -18.61
C ALA A 74 6.49 -0.56 -19.15
N HIS A 75 6.70 -0.83 -20.45
CA HIS A 75 8.03 -0.73 -21.06
C HIS A 75 8.42 0.69 -21.47
N GLU A 76 7.44 1.57 -21.73
CA GLU A 76 7.66 2.98 -22.07
C GLU A 76 8.01 3.80 -20.83
N GLU A 77 7.59 3.38 -19.63
CA GLU A 77 7.95 4.03 -18.34
C GLU A 77 9.47 4.08 -18.11
N ASN A 78 10.21 3.12 -18.67
CA ASN A 78 11.67 3.05 -18.55
C ASN A 78 12.39 3.92 -19.60
N TYR A 79 11.67 4.65 -20.45
CA TYR A 79 12.28 5.46 -21.49
C TYR A 79 12.82 6.77 -20.92
N PRO A 80 13.98 7.25 -21.42
CA PRO A 80 14.46 8.58 -21.06
C PRO A 80 13.51 9.66 -21.62
N THR A 81 13.51 10.84 -21.00
CA THR A 81 12.55 11.92 -21.32
C THR A 81 12.52 12.29 -22.81
N HIS A 82 13.68 12.37 -23.47
CA HIS A 82 13.76 12.68 -24.90
C HIS A 82 13.12 11.59 -25.79
N ASP A 83 13.16 10.32 -25.38
CA ASP A 83 12.48 9.23 -26.09
C ASP A 83 10.97 9.26 -25.83
N LEU A 84 10.53 9.68 -24.65
CA LEU A 84 9.11 9.85 -24.32
C LEU A 84 8.47 10.99 -25.12
N GLU A 85 9.14 12.12 -25.22
CA GLU A 85 8.69 13.24 -26.05
C GLU A 85 8.59 12.85 -27.53
N LEU A 86 9.59 12.10 -28.03
CA LEU A 86 9.54 11.57 -29.39
C LEU A 86 8.40 10.56 -29.57
N ALA A 87 8.11 9.74 -28.55
CA ALA A 87 6.99 8.83 -28.54
C ALA A 87 5.65 9.58 -28.59
N ALA A 88 5.54 10.75 -27.94
CA ALA A 88 4.36 11.62 -28.04
C ALA A 88 4.13 12.07 -29.48
N VAL A 89 5.19 12.54 -30.16
CA VAL A 89 5.16 12.95 -31.57
C VAL A 89 4.67 11.81 -32.46
N VAL A 90 5.31 10.65 -32.36
CA VAL A 90 4.95 9.45 -33.13
C VAL A 90 3.52 9.01 -32.86
N HIS A 91 3.05 9.14 -31.62
CA HIS A 91 1.70 8.73 -31.25
C HIS A 91 0.65 9.59 -31.95
N ALA A 92 0.80 10.91 -31.96
CA ALA A 92 -0.21 11.75 -32.59
C ALA A 92 -0.13 11.75 -34.12
N LEU A 93 1.07 11.62 -34.70
CA LEU A 93 1.21 11.36 -36.15
C LEU A 93 0.48 10.10 -36.59
N LYS A 94 0.43 9.07 -35.74
CA LYS A 94 -0.34 7.84 -36.02
C LYS A 94 -1.85 8.05 -35.90
N ILE A 95 -2.31 8.79 -34.89
CA ILE A 95 -3.75 9.06 -34.68
C ILE A 95 -4.29 9.94 -35.80
N TRP A 96 -3.60 11.02 -36.13
CA TRP A 96 -4.03 12.02 -37.11
C TRP A 96 -3.40 11.83 -38.48
N ARG A 97 -2.97 10.60 -38.80
CA ARG A 97 -2.37 10.27 -40.11
C ARG A 97 -3.25 10.72 -41.26
N HIS A 98 -4.56 10.56 -41.13
CA HIS A 98 -5.55 10.96 -42.14
C HIS A 98 -5.70 12.48 -42.32
N TYR A 99 -5.28 13.29 -41.36
CA TYR A 99 -5.29 14.76 -41.46
C TYR A 99 -3.94 15.35 -41.89
N LEU A 100 -2.85 14.74 -41.41
CA LEU A 100 -1.51 15.30 -41.54
C LEU A 100 -0.77 14.85 -42.82
N ILE A 101 -1.23 13.78 -43.48
CA ILE A 101 -0.59 13.33 -44.71
C ILE A 101 -0.93 14.28 -45.87
N GLY A 102 0.09 14.82 -46.53
CA GLY A 102 -0.07 15.75 -47.66
C GLY A 102 -0.21 17.23 -47.31
N ASN A 103 -0.33 17.59 -46.02
CA ASN A 103 -0.41 18.97 -45.54
C ASN A 103 0.84 19.34 -44.72
N LYS A 104 1.15 20.64 -44.65
CA LYS A 104 2.22 21.13 -43.77
C LYS A 104 1.74 21.09 -42.32
N CYS A 105 2.60 20.57 -41.43
CA CYS A 105 2.32 20.48 -40.00
C CYS A 105 3.45 21.10 -39.17
N ASP A 106 3.11 22.09 -38.36
CA ASP A 106 4.04 22.68 -37.38
C ASP A 106 3.88 21.98 -36.02
N ILE A 107 4.99 21.48 -35.48
CA ILE A 107 5.03 20.70 -34.24
C ILE A 107 5.69 21.53 -33.15
N TYR A 108 4.97 21.78 -32.06
CA TYR A 108 5.48 22.48 -30.88
C TYR A 108 5.79 21.51 -29.75
N ILE A 109 7.03 21.59 -29.24
CA ILE A 109 7.54 20.73 -28.16
C ILE A 109 8.22 21.58 -27.08
N ASP A 110 8.12 21.15 -25.83
CA ASP A 110 8.65 21.82 -24.64
C ASP A 110 10.12 21.50 -24.34
N HIS A 111 10.75 20.68 -25.17
CA HIS A 111 12.14 20.26 -25.01
C HIS A 111 13.02 20.57 -26.24
N LYS A 112 14.09 21.31 -25.98
CA LYS A 112 14.96 21.89 -27.01
C LYS A 112 15.80 20.86 -27.77
N SER A 113 16.07 19.70 -27.16
CA SER A 113 16.96 18.68 -27.74
C SER A 113 16.37 18.02 -28.98
N LEU A 114 15.04 17.91 -29.06
CA LEU A 114 14.36 17.29 -30.19
C LEU A 114 14.44 18.10 -31.48
N LYS A 115 14.75 19.41 -31.41
CA LYS A 115 15.03 20.21 -32.60
C LYS A 115 16.17 19.64 -33.44
N TYR A 116 17.13 18.97 -32.80
CA TYR A 116 18.33 18.44 -33.44
C TYR A 116 18.22 16.98 -33.84
N ILE A 117 17.07 16.33 -33.61
CA ILE A 117 16.94 14.88 -33.84
C ILE A 117 17.15 14.48 -35.29
N PHE A 118 16.81 15.35 -36.24
CA PHE A 118 17.04 15.13 -37.67
C PHE A 118 18.51 15.26 -38.09
N THR A 119 19.30 16.01 -37.32
CA THR A 119 20.71 16.29 -37.61
C THR A 119 21.68 15.34 -36.92
N GLN A 120 21.21 14.52 -35.98
CA GLN A 120 22.05 13.61 -35.22
C GLN A 120 22.49 12.39 -36.05
N SER A 121 23.79 12.12 -36.10
CA SER A 121 24.38 11.01 -36.85
C SER A 121 24.27 9.65 -36.14
N LYS A 122 24.22 9.64 -34.80
CA LYS A 122 24.11 8.43 -33.97
C LYS A 122 22.75 8.38 -33.27
N LEU A 123 21.83 7.62 -33.85
CA LEU A 123 20.47 7.40 -33.34
C LEU A 123 20.27 5.95 -32.91
N ASN A 124 19.47 5.76 -31.87
CA ASN A 124 19.04 4.43 -31.40
C ASN A 124 18.18 3.73 -32.47
N MET A 125 18.19 2.39 -32.54
CA MET A 125 17.38 1.61 -33.50
C MET A 125 15.89 1.95 -33.42
N ARG A 126 15.37 2.25 -32.22
CA ARG A 126 13.99 2.73 -32.01
C ARG A 126 13.76 4.09 -32.67
N GLN A 127 14.63 5.06 -32.39
CA GLN A 127 14.55 6.41 -32.94
C GLN A 127 14.66 6.38 -34.48
N ARG A 128 15.49 5.50 -35.05
CA ARG A 128 15.58 5.31 -36.51
C ARG A 128 14.25 4.89 -37.13
N ARG A 129 13.60 3.87 -36.57
CA ARG A 129 12.26 3.41 -37.02
C ARG A 129 11.21 4.52 -36.92
N TRP A 130 11.28 5.35 -35.88
CA TRP A 130 10.37 6.47 -35.71
C TRP A 130 10.68 7.61 -36.68
N LEU A 131 11.95 7.89 -36.97
CA LEU A 131 12.33 8.88 -37.97
C LEU A 131 11.91 8.51 -39.39
N GLU A 132 11.93 7.22 -39.73
CA GLU A 132 11.37 6.73 -41.00
C GLU A 132 9.89 7.13 -41.13
N LEU A 133 9.09 6.91 -40.09
CA LEU A 133 7.68 7.33 -40.06
C LEU A 133 7.53 8.86 -40.15
N ILE A 134 8.36 9.60 -39.41
CA ILE A 134 8.28 11.07 -39.36
C ILE A 134 8.63 11.69 -40.72
N LYS A 135 9.53 11.08 -41.50
CA LYS A 135 9.91 11.54 -42.84
C LYS A 135 8.80 11.46 -43.88
N ASP A 136 7.78 10.62 -43.66
CA ASP A 136 6.60 10.55 -44.54
C ASP A 136 5.76 11.84 -44.49
N TYR A 137 5.97 12.69 -43.47
CA TYR A 137 5.19 13.90 -43.23
C TYR A 137 6.02 15.16 -43.52
N GLN A 138 5.38 16.20 -44.03
CA GLN A 138 5.99 17.53 -44.19
C GLN A 138 5.82 18.32 -42.89
N LEU A 139 6.82 18.23 -41.99
CA LEU A 139 6.75 18.82 -40.66
C LEU A 139 7.96 19.66 -40.27
N GLU A 140 7.70 20.70 -39.46
CA GLU A 140 8.72 21.54 -38.84
C GLU A 140 8.59 21.45 -37.31
N ILE A 141 9.71 21.21 -36.61
CA ILE A 141 9.74 21.14 -35.15
C ILE A 141 10.19 22.49 -34.58
N HIS A 142 9.29 23.12 -33.82
CA HIS A 142 9.50 24.38 -33.12
C HIS A 142 9.53 24.16 -31.61
N TYR A 143 10.44 24.86 -30.94
CA TYR A 143 10.51 24.84 -29.48
C TYR A 143 9.53 25.86 -28.90
N HIS A 144 8.71 25.44 -27.95
CA HIS A 144 7.79 26.31 -27.22
C HIS A 144 7.99 26.14 -25.71
N PRO A 145 8.13 27.22 -24.92
CA PRO A 145 8.36 27.07 -23.48
C PRO A 145 7.16 26.40 -22.79
N GLY A 146 7.42 25.38 -21.95
CA GLY A 146 6.39 24.57 -21.31
C GLY A 146 5.34 25.36 -20.50
N LYS A 147 5.68 26.55 -19.98
CA LYS A 147 4.71 27.45 -19.32
C LYS A 147 3.55 27.90 -20.22
N ALA A 148 3.77 27.94 -21.53
CA ALA A 148 2.77 28.30 -22.52
C ALA A 148 2.05 27.06 -23.10
N ASN A 149 2.59 25.85 -22.90
CA ASN A 149 2.00 24.59 -23.37
C ASN A 149 1.00 23.98 -22.37
N VAL A 150 0.13 24.81 -21.79
CA VAL A 150 -0.72 24.44 -20.65
C VAL A 150 -1.72 23.33 -21.01
N VAL A 151 -2.20 23.31 -22.26
CA VAL A 151 -3.24 22.37 -22.70
C VAL A 151 -2.69 20.96 -22.86
N ALA A 152 -1.54 20.80 -23.53
CA ALA A 152 -0.91 19.48 -23.67
C ALA A 152 -0.35 18.99 -22.32
N ASP A 153 0.19 19.90 -21.49
CA ASP A 153 0.67 19.60 -20.13
C ASP A 153 -0.43 19.04 -19.23
N ALA A 154 -1.62 19.63 -19.28
CA ALA A 154 -2.78 19.15 -18.53
C ALA A 154 -3.25 17.75 -18.97
N LEU A 155 -3.03 17.38 -20.23
CA LEU A 155 -3.43 16.08 -20.77
C LEU A 155 -2.39 14.98 -20.54
N SER A 156 -1.11 15.34 -20.50
CA SER A 156 -0.02 14.38 -20.27
C SER A 156 0.13 14.05 -18.77
N ARG A 157 -0.18 15.02 -17.89
CA ARG A 157 -0.04 14.88 -16.43
C ARG A 157 -1.37 14.46 -15.82
N LYS A 158 -1.41 13.25 -15.27
CA LYS A 158 -2.40 12.93 -14.25
C LYS A 158 -2.01 13.77 -13.03
N SER A 159 -2.88 14.71 -12.65
CA SER A 159 -2.77 15.31 -11.33
C SER A 159 -2.82 14.14 -10.35
N TYR A 160 -1.77 13.97 -9.54
CA TYR A 160 -1.94 13.21 -8.30
C TYR A 160 -2.92 14.02 -7.46
N CYS A 161 -4.21 13.90 -7.75
CA CYS A 161 -5.15 13.86 -6.67
C CYS A 161 -4.68 12.66 -5.86
N ASN A 162 -4.05 12.92 -4.71
CA ASN A 162 -4.15 12.01 -3.58
C ASN A 162 -5.63 11.96 -3.16
N LEU A 163 -6.51 11.56 -4.09
CA LEU A 163 -7.85 11.16 -3.77
C LEU A 163 -7.61 9.86 -3.04
N LEU A 164 -7.57 9.94 -1.72
CA LEU A 164 -7.93 8.84 -0.86
C LEU A 164 -9.38 8.53 -1.23
N THR A 165 -9.59 7.76 -2.29
CA THR A 165 -10.85 7.04 -2.46
C THR A 165 -10.92 6.09 -1.29
N GLY A 166 -11.71 6.45 -0.29
CA GLY A 166 -12.14 5.52 0.74
C GLY A 166 -13.03 4.50 0.06
N GLU A 167 -12.43 3.50 -0.58
CA GLU A 167 -13.15 2.30 -0.94
C GLU A 167 -13.44 1.57 0.38
N GLU A 168 -14.70 1.18 0.57
CA GLU A 168 -15.05 0.31 1.69
C GLU A 168 -14.19 -0.94 1.60
N MET A 169 -13.51 -1.25 2.71
CA MET A 169 -12.64 -2.41 2.79
C MET A 169 -13.43 -3.65 2.42
N SER A 170 -12.96 -4.43 1.44
CA SER A 170 -13.73 -5.58 0.96
C SER A 170 -14.06 -6.52 2.13
N ALA A 171 -15.28 -7.06 2.15
CA ALA A 171 -15.73 -7.94 3.23
C ALA A 171 -14.80 -9.16 3.42
N GLU A 172 -14.15 -9.63 2.35
CA GLU A 172 -13.16 -10.69 2.43
C GLU A 172 -11.88 -10.27 3.16
N LEU A 173 -11.43 -9.02 2.98
CA LEU A 173 -10.26 -8.50 3.68
C LEU A 173 -10.56 -8.28 5.15
N CYS A 174 -11.73 -7.75 5.49
CA CYS A 174 -12.22 -7.65 6.87
C CYS A 174 -12.24 -9.02 7.56
N ALA A 175 -12.83 -10.03 6.92
CA ALA A 175 -12.88 -11.39 7.45
C ALA A 175 -11.48 -12.01 7.64
N LYS A 176 -10.53 -11.72 6.73
CA LYS A 176 -9.14 -12.17 6.88
C LYS A 176 -8.41 -11.43 8.01
N MET A 177 -8.67 -10.14 8.19
CA MET A 177 -8.10 -9.35 9.29
C MET A 177 -8.64 -9.82 10.66
N GLU A 178 -9.95 -10.09 10.75
CA GLU A 178 -10.56 -10.71 11.94
C GLU A 178 -9.95 -12.07 12.26
N LEU A 179 -9.73 -12.92 11.24
CA LEU A 179 -9.10 -14.22 11.41
C LEU A 179 -7.67 -14.11 11.96
N LEU A 180 -6.97 -13.03 11.61
CA LEU A 180 -5.63 -12.70 12.10
C LEU A 180 -5.64 -11.87 13.38
N ARG A 181 -6.81 -11.56 13.95
CA ARG A 181 -7.00 -10.65 15.10
C ARG A 181 -6.29 -9.31 14.91
N LEU A 182 -6.36 -8.77 13.69
CA LEU A 182 -5.82 -7.46 13.34
C LEU A 182 -6.90 -6.41 13.46
N ASP A 183 -6.80 -5.54 14.46
CA ASP A 183 -7.67 -4.37 14.61
C ASP A 183 -7.02 -3.12 14.02
N SER A 184 -7.81 -2.33 13.30
CA SER A 184 -7.39 -1.00 12.84
C SER A 184 -7.56 0.02 13.98
N VAL A 185 -6.46 0.59 14.44
CA VAL A 185 -6.50 1.77 15.32
C VAL A 185 -6.46 3.01 14.42
N THR A 186 -7.52 3.82 14.45
CA THR A 186 -7.54 5.10 13.74
C THR A 186 -6.52 6.04 14.38
N THR A 187 -5.37 6.22 13.76
CA THR A 187 -4.45 7.33 14.06
C THR A 187 -4.80 8.51 13.17
N GLU A 188 -4.73 9.74 13.70
CA GLU A 188 -5.02 10.99 12.97
C GLU A 188 -4.11 11.22 11.74
N GLN A 189 -3.11 10.37 11.54
CA GLN A 189 -2.17 10.42 10.42
C GLN A 189 -2.33 9.15 9.55
N LEU A 190 -2.70 9.36 8.29
CA LEU A 190 -2.96 8.32 7.28
C LEU A 190 -1.68 7.82 6.56
N ASN A 191 -0.51 8.34 6.92
CA ASN A 191 0.73 8.11 6.16
C ASN A 191 1.53 6.89 6.61
N GLU A 192 1.12 6.19 7.66
CA GLU A 192 1.90 5.07 8.19
C GLU A 192 1.03 3.93 8.73
N LEU A 193 1.06 2.78 8.05
CA LEU A 193 0.47 1.55 8.55
C LEU A 193 1.46 0.87 9.52
N ARG A 194 1.21 0.97 10.83
CA ARG A 194 1.99 0.28 11.86
C ARG A 194 1.18 -0.86 12.47
N VAL A 195 1.61 -2.10 12.24
CA VAL A 195 1.12 -3.25 12.99
C VAL A 195 1.75 -3.21 14.39
N ARG A 196 0.94 -3.07 15.44
CA ARG A 196 1.38 -3.12 16.84
C ARG A 196 0.59 -4.19 17.59
N CYS A 197 1.26 -4.91 18.48
CA CYS A 197 0.62 -5.87 19.36
C CYS A 197 -0.05 -5.13 20.53
N THR A 198 -1.38 -5.17 20.60
CA THR A 198 -2.17 -4.53 21.68
C THR A 198 -1.98 -5.20 23.03
N LEU A 199 -1.60 -6.48 23.05
CA LEU A 199 -1.38 -7.26 24.26
C LEU A 199 -0.28 -6.66 25.15
N GLU A 200 0.80 -6.13 24.58
CA GLU A 200 1.84 -5.48 25.37
C GLU A 200 1.32 -4.24 26.10
N ASP A 201 0.50 -3.43 25.43
CA ASP A 201 -0.09 -2.23 26.01
C ASP A 201 -1.14 -2.57 27.08
N GLN A 202 -1.95 -3.61 26.87
CA GLN A 202 -2.87 -4.15 27.88
C GLN A 202 -2.12 -4.65 29.12
N ILE A 203 -1.02 -5.40 28.95
CA ILE A 203 -0.18 -5.84 30.07
C ILE A 203 0.41 -4.64 30.81
N ARG A 204 0.90 -3.63 30.09
CA ARG A 204 1.44 -2.39 30.69
C ARG A 204 0.39 -1.65 31.52
N GLN A 205 -0.85 -1.58 31.04
CA GLN A 205 -1.95 -0.94 31.78
C GLN A 205 -2.31 -1.76 33.01
N ALA A 206 -2.52 -3.07 32.87
CA ALA A 206 -2.83 -3.95 34.00
C ALA A 206 -1.71 -4.04 35.04
N GLN A 207 -0.45 -3.77 34.67
CA GLN A 207 0.65 -3.65 35.62
C GLN A 207 0.52 -2.44 36.56
N LYS A 208 -0.19 -1.37 36.16
CA LYS A 208 -0.38 -0.18 37.01
C LYS A 208 -1.33 -0.46 38.17
N ASP A 209 -2.37 -1.23 37.91
CA ASP A 209 -3.47 -1.47 38.85
C ASP A 209 -3.28 -2.74 39.70
N CYS A 210 -2.23 -3.53 39.44
CA CYS A 210 -2.06 -4.85 40.06
C CYS A 210 -1.19 -4.81 41.35
N PRO A 211 -1.71 -5.27 42.50
CA PRO A 211 -0.98 -5.28 43.77
C PRO A 211 0.23 -6.22 43.77
N SER A 212 0.20 -7.31 42.99
CA SER A 212 1.32 -8.25 42.88
C SER A 212 2.55 -7.64 42.21
N ILE A 213 2.34 -6.65 41.35
CA ILE A 213 3.40 -5.89 40.67
C ILE A 213 3.94 -4.81 41.61
N ALA A 214 3.11 -4.21 42.45
CA ALA A 214 3.54 -3.29 43.50
C ALA A 214 4.49 -3.97 44.52
N GLU A 215 4.17 -5.20 44.96
CA GLU A 215 5.07 -6.01 45.81
C GLU A 215 6.45 -6.23 45.17
N LEU A 216 6.48 -6.45 43.84
CA LEU A 216 7.73 -6.64 43.12
C LEU A 216 8.54 -5.33 43.03
N LYS A 217 7.87 -4.17 42.89
CA LYS A 217 8.53 -2.85 42.92
C LYS A 217 9.15 -2.58 44.29
N GLU A 218 8.41 -2.82 45.37
CA GLU A 218 8.96 -2.66 46.73
C GLU A 218 10.14 -3.62 47.01
N GLY A 219 10.08 -4.85 46.49
CA GLY A 219 11.17 -5.81 46.61
C GLY A 219 12.42 -5.42 45.80
N MET A 220 12.24 -4.70 44.69
CA MET A 220 13.35 -4.12 43.91
C MET A 220 13.97 -2.93 44.63
N GLU A 221 13.18 -2.05 45.25
CA GLU A 221 13.68 -0.92 46.05
C GLU A 221 14.48 -1.38 47.27
N LYS A 222 14.12 -2.52 47.85
CA LYS A 222 14.84 -3.16 48.96
C LYS A 222 16.09 -3.95 48.52
N GLY A 223 16.41 -3.99 47.22
CA GLY A 223 17.62 -4.62 46.68
C GLY A 223 17.62 -6.16 46.69
N LEU A 224 16.49 -6.82 46.97
CA LEU A 224 16.40 -8.28 47.04
C LEU A 224 16.24 -8.96 45.66
N LEU A 225 15.97 -8.20 44.61
CA LEU A 225 15.56 -8.71 43.30
C LEU A 225 16.41 -8.14 42.15
N PRO A 226 17.70 -8.52 42.02
CA PRO A 226 18.63 -7.93 41.03
C PRO A 226 18.31 -8.27 39.57
N ASP A 227 17.50 -9.31 39.35
CA ASP A 227 17.17 -9.82 38.00
C ASP A 227 16.01 -9.07 37.33
N PHE A 228 15.30 -8.23 38.09
CA PHE A 228 14.16 -7.45 37.61
C PHE A 228 14.61 -6.07 37.15
N ARG A 229 14.02 -5.59 36.06
CA ARG A 229 14.30 -4.29 35.47
C ARG A 229 13.01 -3.54 35.21
N THR A 230 13.01 -2.24 35.47
CA THR A 230 11.94 -1.34 35.07
C THR A 230 12.36 -0.58 33.81
N ASP A 231 11.48 -0.50 32.83
CA ASP A 231 11.69 0.27 31.61
C ASP A 231 11.25 1.74 31.78
N ASN A 232 11.61 2.62 30.83
CA ASN A 232 11.31 4.07 30.85
C ASN A 232 9.81 4.40 30.97
N ARG A 233 8.93 3.42 30.66
CA ARG A 233 7.47 3.53 30.78
C ARG A 233 6.90 2.97 32.09
N GLY A 234 7.75 2.59 33.05
CA GLY A 234 7.33 2.01 34.34
C GLY A 234 6.94 0.53 34.28
N THR A 235 7.24 -0.15 33.15
CA THR A 235 6.93 -1.57 32.91
C THR A 235 7.99 -2.46 33.55
N ILE A 236 7.58 -3.53 34.24
CA ILE A 236 8.52 -4.49 34.86
C ILE A 236 8.85 -5.64 33.92
N TRP A 237 10.14 -5.96 33.85
CA TRP A 237 10.73 -7.06 33.09
C TRP A 237 11.60 -7.94 33.99
N LEU A 238 11.70 -9.23 33.67
CA LEU A 238 12.62 -10.18 34.30
C LEU A 238 13.56 -10.76 33.24
N LYS A 239 14.86 -10.44 33.29
CA LYS A 239 15.87 -10.92 32.31
C LYS A 239 15.42 -10.80 30.83
N GLY A 240 14.75 -9.70 30.48
CA GLY A 240 14.23 -9.46 29.13
C GLY A 240 12.85 -10.07 28.84
N ARG A 241 12.15 -10.60 29.85
CA ARG A 241 10.77 -11.14 29.72
C ARG A 241 9.77 -10.20 30.36
N LEU A 242 8.63 -10.00 29.71
CA LEU A 242 7.56 -9.13 30.21
C LEU A 242 6.84 -9.80 31.38
N CYS A 243 6.77 -9.12 32.53
CA CYS A 243 6.07 -9.62 33.70
C CYS A 243 4.55 -9.51 33.50
N VAL A 244 3.83 -10.61 33.48
CA VAL A 244 2.37 -10.59 33.33
C VAL A 244 1.71 -10.47 34.72
N PRO A 245 0.83 -9.47 34.96
CA PRO A 245 0.14 -9.29 36.24
C PRO A 245 -0.79 -10.47 36.57
N LEU A 246 -1.32 -10.49 37.80
CA LEU A 246 -2.33 -11.45 38.23
C LEU A 246 -3.71 -11.01 37.72
N ASP A 247 -3.87 -11.05 36.40
CA ASP A 247 -5.12 -10.77 35.69
C ASP A 247 -5.49 -12.05 34.92
N GLU A 248 -6.65 -12.64 35.27
CA GLU A 248 -7.12 -13.89 34.66
C GLU A 248 -7.40 -13.71 33.16
N GLY A 249 -7.95 -12.57 32.73
CA GLY A 249 -8.29 -12.33 31.32
C GLY A 249 -7.05 -12.23 30.43
N ILE A 250 -6.01 -11.54 30.89
CA ILE A 250 -4.74 -11.40 30.14
C ILE A 250 -4.00 -12.74 30.08
N ARG A 251 -3.93 -13.47 31.21
CA ARG A 251 -3.26 -14.77 31.25
C ARG A 251 -3.99 -15.79 30.38
N GLU A 252 -5.31 -15.86 30.46
CA GLU A 252 -6.11 -16.74 29.62
C GLU A 252 -5.96 -16.40 28.14
N SER A 253 -5.92 -15.11 27.79
CA SER A 253 -5.67 -14.66 26.41
C SER A 253 -4.31 -15.15 25.89
N ILE A 254 -3.24 -15.01 26.69
CA ILE A 254 -1.90 -15.51 26.33
C ILE A 254 -1.90 -17.03 26.17
N LEU A 255 -2.55 -17.76 27.09
CA LEU A 255 -2.61 -19.21 27.05
C LEU A 255 -3.42 -19.71 25.85
N THR A 256 -4.55 -19.08 25.57
CA THR A 256 -5.41 -19.38 24.42
C THR A 256 -4.69 -19.10 23.12
N GLU A 257 -3.99 -17.96 23.00
CA GLU A 257 -3.23 -17.62 21.80
C GLU A 257 -2.08 -18.62 21.55
N ALA A 258 -1.36 -19.01 22.60
CA ALA A 258 -0.25 -19.95 22.49
C ALA A 258 -0.67 -21.41 22.31
N HIS A 259 -1.95 -21.75 22.54
CA HIS A 259 -2.43 -23.12 22.46
C HIS A 259 -3.43 -23.38 21.32
N CYS A 260 -4.42 -22.51 21.15
CA CYS A 260 -5.59 -22.72 20.30
C CYS A 260 -5.46 -22.05 18.92
N THR A 261 -4.41 -21.24 18.69
CA THR A 261 -4.19 -20.67 17.36
C THR A 261 -3.87 -21.73 16.32
N LYS A 262 -4.34 -21.52 15.09
CA LYS A 262 -4.08 -22.42 13.94
C LYS A 262 -2.58 -22.63 13.69
N TYR A 263 -1.75 -21.66 14.07
CA TYR A 263 -0.29 -21.72 13.94
C TYR A 263 0.39 -22.54 15.04
N SER A 264 -0.18 -22.60 16.24
CA SER A 264 0.43 -23.27 17.40
C SER A 264 0.20 -24.78 17.41
N ILE A 265 -0.86 -25.26 16.75
CA ILE A 265 -1.21 -26.69 16.61
C ILE A 265 -1.20 -27.40 17.97
N HIS A 266 -1.87 -26.83 18.97
CA HIS A 266 -2.10 -27.47 20.27
C HIS A 266 -0.83 -28.06 20.92
N PRO A 267 0.20 -27.24 21.20
CA PRO A 267 1.46 -27.71 21.74
C PRO A 267 1.27 -28.30 23.14
N GLY A 268 1.96 -29.39 23.43
CA GLY A 268 2.00 -29.96 24.79
C GLY A 268 2.61 -28.98 25.80
N SER A 269 2.30 -29.17 27.09
CA SER A 269 2.64 -28.24 28.18
C SER A 269 4.12 -27.86 28.24
N THR A 270 5.03 -28.81 28.01
CA THR A 270 6.49 -28.55 28.00
C THR A 270 6.92 -27.66 26.85
N LYS A 271 6.32 -27.83 25.65
CA LYS A 271 6.63 -27.01 24.47
C LYS A 271 6.08 -25.60 24.65
N MET A 272 4.80 -25.51 25.03
CA MET A 272 4.13 -24.23 25.31
C MET A 272 4.88 -23.40 26.37
N TYR A 273 5.38 -24.03 27.44
CA TYR A 273 6.22 -23.35 28.43
C TYR A 273 7.54 -22.84 27.85
N LYS A 274 8.23 -23.62 27.00
CA LYS A 274 9.50 -23.18 26.39
C LYS A 274 9.30 -21.99 25.45
N ASP A 275 8.18 -21.96 24.74
CA ASP A 275 7.88 -20.88 23.79
C ASP A 275 7.48 -19.60 24.52
N LEU A 276 6.54 -19.68 25.46
CA LEU A 276 6.11 -18.52 26.24
C LEU A 276 7.21 -17.96 27.15
N LYS A 277 8.08 -18.81 27.71
CA LYS A 277 9.20 -18.40 28.56
C LYS A 277 10.17 -17.45 27.85
N LYS A 278 10.20 -17.39 26.51
CA LYS A 278 11.07 -16.46 25.79
C LYS A 278 10.61 -15.00 25.96
N LEU A 279 9.30 -14.79 26.07
CA LEU A 279 8.68 -13.46 26.01
C LEU A 279 8.03 -13.03 27.32
N PHE A 280 7.41 -13.96 28.06
CA PHE A 280 6.60 -13.67 29.24
C PHE A 280 7.10 -14.36 30.51
N TRP A 281 6.75 -13.79 31.66
CA TRP A 281 6.97 -14.40 32.96
C TRP A 281 5.86 -14.04 33.96
N TRP A 282 5.42 -15.01 34.77
CA TRP A 282 4.60 -14.77 35.97
C TRP A 282 4.79 -15.88 37.01
N ARG A 283 4.37 -15.60 38.27
CA ARG A 283 4.43 -16.59 39.37
C ARG A 283 3.57 -17.81 39.01
N ARG A 284 4.15 -19.01 39.09
CA ARG A 284 3.51 -20.32 38.80
C ARG A 284 3.11 -20.59 37.33
N MET A 285 3.64 -19.83 36.37
CA MET A 285 3.44 -20.01 34.92
C MET A 285 3.46 -21.47 34.42
N LYS A 286 4.41 -22.30 34.87
CA LYS A 286 4.48 -23.71 34.45
C LYS A 286 3.27 -24.53 34.90
N ARG A 287 2.74 -24.24 36.11
CA ARG A 287 1.55 -24.92 36.65
C ARG A 287 0.30 -24.51 35.88
N ASP A 288 0.15 -23.21 35.60
CA ASP A 288 -1.00 -22.67 34.88
C ASP A 288 -1.07 -23.22 33.45
N ILE A 289 0.07 -23.28 32.75
CA ILE A 289 0.16 -23.89 31.41
C ILE A 289 -0.20 -25.37 31.45
N ALA A 290 0.27 -26.11 32.46
CA ALA A 290 -0.04 -27.53 32.59
C ALA A 290 -1.54 -27.77 32.86
N ALA A 291 -2.17 -26.92 33.68
CA ALA A 291 -3.60 -26.97 33.95
C ALA A 291 -4.42 -26.66 32.69
N PHE A 292 -4.05 -25.60 31.95
CA PHE A 292 -4.73 -25.21 30.71
C PHE A 292 -4.68 -26.30 29.64
N VAL A 293 -3.49 -26.88 29.39
CA VAL A 293 -3.35 -27.99 28.42
C VAL A 293 -4.01 -29.29 28.91
N ALA A 294 -4.25 -29.45 30.21
CA ALA A 294 -5.00 -30.59 30.74
C ALA A 294 -6.50 -30.45 30.51
N GLN A 295 -7.03 -29.22 30.47
CA GLN A 295 -8.43 -28.91 30.20
C GLN A 295 -8.79 -28.91 28.70
N CYS A 296 -7.81 -29.02 27.80
CA CYS A 296 -8.05 -29.02 26.37
C CYS A 296 -8.61 -30.35 25.85
N ASP A 297 -9.86 -30.33 25.39
CA ASP A 297 -10.58 -31.49 24.83
C ASP A 297 -9.91 -32.07 23.58
N THR A 298 -9.28 -31.25 22.75
CA THR A 298 -8.56 -31.71 21.55
C THR A 298 -7.27 -32.46 21.91
N CYS A 299 -6.56 -32.00 22.94
CA CYS A 299 -5.29 -32.62 23.35
C CYS A 299 -5.47 -33.88 24.19
N ASN A 300 -6.54 -33.96 24.98
CA ASN A 300 -6.73 -35.05 25.93
C ASN A 300 -6.82 -36.45 25.28
N PRO A 301 -7.59 -36.68 24.20
CA PRO A 301 -7.72 -38.00 23.57
C PRO A 301 -6.45 -38.42 22.80
N ILE A 302 -5.59 -37.47 22.40
CA ILE A 302 -4.37 -37.74 21.63
C ILE A 302 -3.19 -38.11 22.54
N LYS A 303 -3.31 -37.89 23.86
CA LYS A 303 -2.26 -38.27 24.82
C LYS A 303 -2.17 -39.80 24.88
N ALA A 304 -1.17 -40.35 24.21
CA ALA A 304 -0.84 -41.77 24.30
C ALA A 304 -0.64 -42.18 25.77
N GLU A 305 -1.35 -43.21 26.19
CA GLU A 305 -1.25 -43.77 27.52
C GLU A 305 0.14 -44.42 27.66
N LYS A 306 1.01 -43.83 28.47
CA LYS A 306 2.38 -44.31 28.68
C LYS A 306 2.48 -45.44 29.72
N GLN A 307 1.33 -45.98 30.12
CA GLN A 307 1.32 -47.16 30.99
C GLN A 307 1.85 -48.34 30.19
N ARG A 308 2.72 -49.13 30.83
CA ARG A 308 3.08 -50.44 30.24
C ARG A 308 1.78 -51.24 30.12
N PRO A 309 1.56 -51.98 29.02
CA PRO A 309 0.40 -52.85 28.92
C PRO A 309 0.34 -53.71 30.19
N ALA A 310 -0.84 -53.75 30.83
CA ALA A 310 -1.04 -54.59 31.99
C ALA A 310 -0.60 -56.01 31.61
N GLY A 311 0.29 -56.61 32.41
CA GLY A 311 0.74 -57.97 32.18
C GLY A 311 -0.45 -58.93 32.13
N LEU A 312 -0.29 -60.07 31.45
CA LEU A 312 -1.31 -61.11 31.39
C LEU A 312 -1.81 -61.44 32.81
N LEU A 313 -3.14 -61.42 33.00
CA LEU A 313 -3.79 -61.83 34.24
C LEU A 313 -3.33 -63.27 34.56
N LYS A 314 -2.49 -63.43 35.58
CA LYS A 314 -2.13 -64.76 36.10
C LYS A 314 -3.24 -65.19 37.06
N PRO A 315 -3.96 -66.29 36.78
CA PRO A 315 -4.91 -66.82 37.75
C PRO A 315 -4.17 -67.20 39.04
N LEU A 316 -4.78 -66.90 40.18
CA LEU A 316 -4.29 -67.36 41.48
C LEU A 316 -4.21 -68.89 41.47
N HIS A 317 -3.16 -69.46 42.06
CA HIS A 317 -3.05 -70.91 42.20
C HIS A 317 -4.27 -71.45 42.95
N ILE A 318 -4.91 -72.47 42.37
CA ILE A 318 -6.04 -73.16 43.00
C ILE A 318 -5.52 -73.76 44.31
N PRO A 319 -6.08 -73.41 45.48
CA PRO A 319 -5.64 -73.96 46.74
C PRO A 319 -5.95 -75.45 46.77
N MET A 320 -4.90 -76.28 46.82
CA MET A 320 -5.06 -77.71 47.08
C MET A 320 -5.25 -77.92 48.57
N TRP A 321 -6.35 -78.56 48.94
CA TRP A 321 -6.63 -78.97 50.32
C TRP A 321 -5.70 -80.15 50.67
N LYS A 322 -5.07 -80.10 51.85
CA LYS A 322 -4.21 -81.16 52.39
C LYS A 322 -5.04 -82.29 52.98
#